data_AF-A0A963UK11-F1
#
_entry.id   AF-A0A963UK11-F1
#
_cell.length_a   1.000
_cell.length_b   1.000
_cell.length_c   1.000
_cell.angle_alpha   90.00
_cell.angle_beta   90.00
_cell.angle_gamma   90.00
#
_symmetry.space_group_name_H-M   'P 1'
#
loop_
_entity.id
_entity.type
_entity.pdbx_description
1 polymer ?
#
loop_
_entity_poly.entity_id
_entity_poly.type
_entity_poly.pdbx_seq_one_letter_code
_entity_poly.pdbx_strand_id
1 'polypeptide(L)'
;VASMGGNAGTQALTVAVRAIATRDLTGSNLWRVVRREVLVGAVNGIVFALVMGAVGWLWFGSAAIGAVLAAAMVVNLVVAGLAGILVPVTLEKAGVDPALASGAFVTTVTDVVGFFAFLGLAALVLL
;
A
#
# COMPACT_ATOMS: atom_id res chain seq x y z
N VAL A 1 -5.86 -5.56 -7.50
CA VAL A 1 -5.16 -5.41 -6.20
C VAL A 1 -3.85 -4.63 -6.37
N ALA A 2 -2.85 -5.15 -7.09
CA ALA A 2 -1.53 -4.51 -7.26
C ALA A 2 -1.59 -3.02 -7.69
N SER A 3 -2.30 -2.72 -8.79
CA SER A 3 -2.45 -1.34 -9.31
C SER A 3 -2.98 -0.34 -8.27
N MET A 4 -3.95 -0.72 -7.44
CA MET A 4 -4.49 0.18 -6.42
C MET A 4 -3.47 0.43 -5.30
N GLY A 5 -2.66 -0.56 -4.96
CA GLY A 5 -1.52 -0.39 -4.06
C GLY A 5 -0.50 0.59 -4.64
N GLY A 6 -0.12 0.42 -5.91
CA GLY A 6 0.82 1.33 -6.58
C GLY A 6 0.34 2.78 -6.58
N ASN A 7 -0.96 3.02 -6.86
CA ASN A 7 -1.55 4.36 -6.82
C ASN A 7 -1.55 4.96 -5.41
N ALA A 8 -1.99 4.20 -4.40
CA ALA A 8 -2.00 4.67 -3.01
C ALA A 8 -0.57 4.92 -2.49
N GLY A 9 0.36 4.03 -2.82
CA GLY A 9 1.78 4.14 -2.46
C GLY A 9 2.42 5.37 -3.09
N THR A 10 2.12 5.65 -4.36
CA THR A 10 2.60 6.86 -5.05
C THR A 10 2.05 8.15 -4.44
N GLN A 11 0.80 8.14 -3.97
CA GLN A 11 0.23 9.27 -3.25
C GLN A 11 0.95 9.52 -1.92
N ALA A 12 1.08 8.48 -1.09
CA ALA A 12 1.80 8.56 0.18
C ALA A 12 3.27 8.97 -0.02
N LEU A 13 3.92 8.44 -1.05
CA LEU A 13 5.27 8.81 -1.49
C LEU A 13 5.39 10.28 -1.83
N THR A 14 4.45 10.81 -2.61
CA THR A 14 4.48 12.22 -3.02
C THR A 14 4.39 13.14 -1.81
N VAL A 15 3.52 12.80 -0.85
CA VAL A 15 3.38 13.54 0.41
C VAL A 15 4.64 13.43 1.25
N ALA A 16 5.22 12.24 1.39
CA ALA A 16 6.43 12.01 2.17
C ALA A 16 7.66 12.74 1.59
N VAL A 17 7.90 12.64 0.28
CA VAL A 17 9.00 13.35 -0.41
C VAL A 17 8.87 14.86 -0.23
N ARG A 18 7.65 15.40 -0.37
CA ARG A 18 7.39 16.84 -0.13
C ARG A 18 7.66 17.22 1.33
N ALA A 19 7.21 16.42 2.29
CA ALA A 19 7.40 16.69 3.71
C ALA A 19 8.88 16.63 4.11
N ILE A 20 9.65 15.72 3.51
CA ILE A 20 11.11 15.66 3.65
C ILE A 20 11.75 16.95 3.11
N ALA A 21 11.43 17.32 1.87
CA ALA A 21 12.01 18.49 1.21
C ALA A 21 11.70 19.82 1.94
N THR A 22 10.53 19.91 2.58
CA THR A 22 10.10 21.08 3.36
C THR A 22 10.56 21.05 4.82
N ARG A 23 11.25 19.99 5.26
CA ARG A 23 11.64 19.73 6.66
C ARG A 23 10.46 19.59 7.63
N ASP A 24 9.27 19.34 7.11
CA ASP A 24 8.06 19.04 7.88
C ASP A 24 8.07 17.60 8.41
N LEU A 25 8.80 16.69 7.75
CA LEU A 25 9.05 15.33 8.23
C LEU A 25 10.39 15.28 8.97
N THR A 26 10.34 15.00 10.28
CA THR A 26 11.54 14.87 11.11
C THR A 26 11.53 13.56 11.89
N GLY A 27 12.67 13.15 12.44
CA GLY A 27 12.74 11.96 13.30
C GLY A 27 11.76 11.99 14.48
N SER A 28 11.44 13.19 14.98
CA SER A 28 10.52 13.39 16.12
C SER A 28 9.05 13.10 15.79
N ASN A 29 8.64 13.31 14.54
CA ASN A 29 7.24 13.16 14.11
C ASN A 29 7.02 11.98 13.16
N LEU A 30 8.10 11.32 12.69
CA LEU A 30 8.06 10.18 11.78
C LEU A 30 7.04 9.12 12.19
N TRP A 31 7.06 8.68 13.45
CA TRP A 31 6.15 7.63 13.91
C TRP A 31 4.68 8.06 13.90
N ARG A 32 4.40 9.33 14.17
CA ARG A 32 3.04 9.89 14.07
C ARG A 32 2.55 9.87 12.62
N VAL A 33 3.42 10.22 11.67
CA VAL A 33 3.10 10.23 10.23
C VAL A 33 2.92 8.81 9.70
N VAL A 34 3.80 7.87 10.08
CA VAL A 34 3.67 6.44 9.73
C VAL A 34 2.33 5.88 10.20
N ARG A 35 1.97 6.09 11.47
CA ARG A 35 0.68 5.63 12.00
C ARG A 35 -0.51 6.25 11.28
N ARG A 36 -0.43 7.54 10.92
CA ARG A 36 -1.48 8.22 10.17
C ARG A 36 -1.69 7.56 8.81
N GLU A 37 -0.63 7.30 8.04
CA GLU A 37 -0.81 6.69 6.71
C GLU A 37 -1.16 5.21 6.75
N VAL A 38 -0.74 4.47 7.78
CA VAL A 38 -1.28 3.12 8.01
C VAL A 38 -2.78 3.17 8.23
N LEU A 39 -3.27 4.14 9.01
CA LEU A 39 -4.70 4.34 9.23
C LEU A 39 -5.44 4.74 7.94
N VAL A 40 -4.89 5.68 7.17
CA VAL A 40 -5.45 6.08 5.86
C VAL A 40 -5.48 4.88 4.90
N GLY A 41 -4.38 4.11 4.84
CA GLY A 41 -4.27 2.90 4.04
C GLY A 41 -5.26 1.81 4.48
N ALA A 42 -5.47 1.63 5.78
CA ALA A 42 -6.44 0.66 6.30
C ALA A 42 -7.89 1.09 6.00
N VAL A 43 -8.23 2.36 6.20
CA VAL A 43 -9.58 2.88 5.90
C VAL A 43 -9.87 2.78 4.40
N ASN A 44 -8.96 3.24 3.55
CA ASN A 44 -9.09 3.08 2.10
C ASN A 44 -9.13 1.60 1.72
N GLY A 45 -8.32 0.78 2.38
CA GLY A 45 -8.29 -0.68 2.23
C GLY A 45 -9.66 -1.29 2.44
N ILE A 46 -10.34 -0.95 3.54
CA ILE A 46 -11.69 -1.45 3.86
C ILE A 46 -12.70 -0.99 2.81
N VAL A 47 -12.68 0.29 2.43
CA VAL A 47 -13.62 0.83 1.41
C VAL A 47 -13.45 0.08 0.08
N PHE A 48 -12.22 -0.06 -0.40
CA PHE A 48 -11.95 -0.79 -1.64
C PHE A 48 -12.18 -2.30 -1.52
N ALA A 49 -11.96 -2.88 -0.34
CA ALA A 49 -12.22 -4.29 -0.09
C ALA A 49 -13.72 -4.63 -0.19
N LEU A 50 -14.60 -3.76 0.31
CA LEU A 50 -16.05 -3.93 0.15
C LEU A 50 -16.45 -3.89 -1.33
N VAL A 51 -15.96 -2.90 -2.07
CA VAL A 51 -16.26 -2.75 -3.50
C VAL A 51 -15.71 -3.93 -4.30
N MET A 52 -14.43 -4.25 -4.14
CA MET A 52 -13.77 -5.32 -4.89
C MET A 52 -14.24 -6.71 -4.49
N GLY A 53 -14.58 -6.91 -3.22
CA GLY A 53 -15.15 -8.17 -2.75
C GLY A 53 -16.54 -8.42 -3.33
N ALA A 54 -17.39 -7.39 -3.37
CA ALA A 54 -18.70 -7.47 -4.01
C ALA A 54 -18.58 -7.72 -5.53
N VAL A 55 -17.72 -6.96 -6.22
CA VAL A 55 -17.45 -7.17 -7.65
C VAL A 55 -16.91 -8.58 -7.90
N GLY A 56 -15.95 -9.03 -7.08
CA GLY A 56 -15.37 -10.37 -7.18
C GLY A 56 -16.40 -11.47 -6.99
N TRP A 57 -17.27 -11.34 -5.99
CA TRP A 57 -18.34 -12.31 -5.76
C TRP A 57 -19.32 -12.36 -6.94
N LEU A 58 -19.77 -11.20 -7.43
CA LEU A 58 -20.71 -11.12 -8.56
C LEU A 58 -20.10 -11.64 -9.86
N TRP A 59 -18.82 -11.37 -10.11
CA TRP A 59 -18.16 -11.73 -11.36
C TRP A 59 -17.79 -13.21 -11.43
N PHE A 60 -17.27 -13.76 -10.34
CA PHE A 60 -16.81 -15.14 -10.30
C PHE A 60 -17.86 -16.12 -9.76
N GLY A 61 -19.01 -15.63 -9.28
CA GLY A 61 -20.04 -16.44 -8.65
C GLY A 61 -19.60 -17.11 -7.34
N SER A 62 -18.41 -16.76 -6.82
CA SER A 62 -17.78 -17.40 -5.67
C SER A 62 -17.51 -16.38 -4.57
N ALA A 63 -18.21 -16.55 -3.45
CA ALA A 63 -18.00 -15.73 -2.26
C ALA A 63 -16.58 -15.87 -1.70
N ALA A 64 -15.95 -17.05 -1.88
CA ALA A 64 -14.57 -17.29 -1.47
C ALA A 64 -13.58 -16.42 -2.27
N ILE A 65 -13.74 -16.33 -3.59
CA ILE A 65 -12.89 -15.45 -4.44
C ILE A 65 -13.11 -13.98 -4.07
N GLY A 66 -14.36 -13.57 -3.83
CA GLY A 66 -14.68 -12.22 -3.35
C GLY A 66 -13.98 -11.90 -2.03
N ALA A 67 -14.03 -12.81 -1.05
CA ALA A 67 -13.37 -12.65 0.25
C ALA A 67 -11.83 -12.56 0.13
N VAL A 68 -11.22 -13.38 -0.73
CA VAL A 68 -9.78 -13.34 -1.03
C VAL A 68 -9.39 -11.99 -1.63
N LEU A 69 -10.14 -11.49 -2.62
CA LEU A 69 -9.90 -10.17 -3.23
C LEU A 69 -10.01 -9.04 -2.20
N ALA A 70 -11.03 -9.09 -1.34
CA ALA A 70 -11.25 -8.10 -0.29
C ALA A 70 -10.07 -8.08 0.69
N ALA A 71 -9.69 -9.23 1.24
CA ALA A 71 -8.59 -9.35 2.19
C ALA A 71 -7.25 -8.90 1.58
N ALA A 72 -6.94 -9.35 0.35
CA ALA A 72 -5.73 -8.94 -0.36
C ALA A 72 -5.69 -7.42 -0.60
N MET A 73 -6.85 -6.78 -0.84
CA MET A 73 -6.92 -5.34 -1.02
C MET A 73 -6.57 -4.57 0.25
N VAL A 74 -7.08 -4.98 1.41
CA VAL A 74 -6.73 -4.34 2.69
C VAL A 74 -5.23 -4.43 2.95
N VAL A 75 -4.66 -5.62 2.80
CA VAL A 75 -3.22 -5.85 3.00
C VAL A 75 -2.39 -4.97 2.07
N ASN A 76 -2.74 -4.95 0.78
CA ASN A 76 -1.97 -4.21 -0.20
C ASN A 76 -2.00 -2.69 0.05
N LEU A 77 -3.15 -2.13 0.45
CA LEU A 77 -3.27 -0.68 0.69
C LEU A 77 -2.59 -0.23 2.00
N VAL A 78 -2.60 -1.09 3.03
CA VAL A 78 -1.81 -0.84 4.25
C VAL A 78 -0.32 -0.81 3.94
N VAL A 79 0.16 -1.79 3.17
CA VAL A 79 1.57 -1.86 2.79
C VAL A 79 1.95 -0.73 1.84
N ALA A 80 1.06 -0.32 0.94
CA ALA A 80 1.27 0.86 0.09
C ALA A 80 1.49 2.14 0.90
N GLY A 81 0.66 2.38 1.93
CA GLY A 81 0.84 3.53 2.83
C GLY A 81 2.16 3.47 3.62
N LEU A 82 2.54 2.27 4.10
CA LEU A 82 3.83 2.05 4.76
C LEU A 82 5.02 2.31 3.83
N ALA A 83 5.03 1.69 2.65
CA ALA A 83 6.09 1.84 1.66
C ALA A 83 6.20 3.30 1.20
N GLY A 84 5.08 3.98 0.99
CA GLY A 84 5.02 5.38 0.60
C GLY A 84 5.70 6.33 1.58
N ILE A 85 5.79 6.01 2.89
CA ILE A 85 6.58 6.82 3.83
C ILE A 85 7.98 6.25 4.03
N LEU A 86 8.07 4.95 4.31
CA LEU A 86 9.30 4.36 4.78
C LEU A 86 10.38 4.35 3.71
N VAL A 87 10.03 4.17 2.43
CA VAL A 87 10.99 4.17 1.32
C VAL A 87 11.66 5.54 1.14
N PRO A 88 10.93 6.66 1.01
CA PRO A 88 11.56 7.98 0.96
C PRO A 88 12.45 8.28 2.17
N VAL A 89 12.00 7.92 3.37
CA VAL A 89 12.73 8.18 4.62
C VAL A 89 14.01 7.37 4.72
N THR A 90 13.99 6.10 4.29
CA THR A 90 15.19 5.26 4.30
C THR A 90 16.20 5.74 3.26
N LEU A 91 15.76 6.15 2.08
CA LEU A 91 16.61 6.71 1.04
C LEU A 91 17.27 8.02 1.49
N GLU A 92 16.51 8.95 2.09
CA GLU A 92 17.04 10.19 2.64
C GLU A 92 18.13 9.91 3.70
N LYS A 93 17.86 8.99 4.62
CA LYS A 93 18.84 8.57 5.65
C LYS A 93 20.09 7.91 5.07
N ALA A 94 19.97 7.28 3.91
CA ALA A 94 21.09 6.70 3.18
C ALA A 94 21.84 7.73 2.31
N GLY A 95 21.42 8.99 2.30
CA GLY A 95 22.03 10.05 1.47
C GLY A 95 21.64 9.99 0.00
N VAL A 96 20.59 9.24 -0.36
CA VAL A 96 20.05 9.13 -1.72
C VAL A 96 18.86 10.06 -1.87
N ASP A 97 18.77 10.79 -2.98
CA ASP A 97 17.62 11.65 -3.27
C ASP A 97 16.33 10.82 -3.43
N PRO A 98 15.36 10.94 -2.49
CA PRO A 98 14.15 10.15 -2.53
C PRO A 98 13.23 10.54 -3.70
N ALA A 99 13.31 11.76 -4.25
CA ALA A 99 12.46 12.18 -5.36
C ALA A 99 12.76 11.41 -6.65
N LEU A 100 14.01 10.96 -6.84
CA LEU A 100 14.45 10.24 -8.03
C LEU A 100 14.22 8.72 -7.93
N ALA A 101 14.47 8.13 -6.75
CA ALA A 101 14.50 6.68 -6.60
C ALA A 101 13.22 6.07 -6.01
N SER A 102 12.47 6.79 -5.17
CA SER A 102 11.42 6.18 -4.35
C SER A 102 10.29 5.57 -5.18
N GLY A 103 9.97 6.14 -6.35
CA GLY A 103 8.83 5.72 -7.17
C GLY A 103 8.95 4.24 -7.58
N ALA A 104 10.08 3.87 -8.17
CA ALA A 104 10.34 2.51 -8.60
C ALA A 104 10.32 1.52 -7.42
N PHE A 105 10.92 1.87 -6.28
CA PHE A 105 10.91 1.01 -5.09
C PHE A 105 9.51 0.79 -4.54
N VAL A 106 8.70 1.86 -4.42
CA VAL A 106 7.35 1.75 -3.90
C VAL A 106 6.48 0.90 -4.81
N THR A 107 6.51 1.12 -6.13
CA THR A 107 5.71 0.31 -7.07
C THR A 107 6.11 -1.16 -7.01
N THR A 108 7.41 -1.45 -6.94
CA THR A 108 7.91 -2.83 -6.85
C THR A 108 7.44 -3.51 -5.56
N VAL A 109 7.51 -2.81 -4.42
CA VAL A 109 7.02 -3.34 -3.14
C VAL A 109 5.52 -3.62 -3.21
N THR A 110 4.72 -2.68 -3.75
CA THR A 110 3.27 -2.86 -3.86
C THR A 110 2.86 -3.95 -4.83
N ASP A 111 3.65 -4.17 -5.89
CA ASP A 111 3.39 -5.26 -6.83
C ASP A 111 3.69 -6.61 -6.18
N VAL A 112 4.89 -6.78 -5.60
CA VAL A 112 5.28 -8.02 -4.92
C VAL A 112 4.27 -8.37 -3.83
N VAL A 113 3.93 -7.42 -2.96
CA VAL A 113 2.99 -7.67 -1.86
C VAL A 113 1.57 -7.86 -2.37
N GLY A 114 1.12 -7.08 -3.35
CA GLY A 114 -0.21 -7.20 -3.91
C GLY A 114 -0.46 -8.56 -4.57
N PHE A 115 0.51 -9.05 -5.36
CA PHE A 115 0.44 -10.38 -5.97
C PHE A 115 0.61 -11.49 -4.94
N PHE A 116 1.57 -11.37 -4.03
CA PHE A 116 1.80 -12.36 -2.97
C PHE A 116 0.58 -12.52 -2.07
N ALA A 117 -0.03 -11.42 -1.63
CA ALA A 117 -1.22 -11.45 -0.79
C ALA A 117 -2.40 -12.08 -1.53
N PHE A 118 -2.65 -11.68 -2.79
CA PHE A 118 -3.77 -12.21 -3.55
C PHE A 118 -3.61 -13.70 -3.88
N LEU A 119 -2.48 -14.10 -4.47
CA LEU A 119 -2.23 -15.47 -4.89
C LEU A 119 -2.02 -16.40 -3.69
N GLY A 120 -1.33 -15.93 -2.64
CA GLY A 120 -1.13 -16.69 -1.41
C GLY A 120 -2.44 -16.96 -0.67
N LEU A 121 -3.30 -15.95 -0.53
CA LEU A 121 -4.63 -16.15 0.07
C LEU A 121 -5.53 -17.03 -0.81
N ALA A 122 -5.46 -16.89 -2.14
CA ALA A 122 -6.20 -17.76 -3.05
C ALA A 122 -5.77 -19.22 -2.89
N ALA A 123 -4.46 -19.49 -2.82
CA ALA A 123 -3.93 -20.84 -2.64
C ALA A 123 -4.29 -21.45 -1.27
N LEU A 124 -4.41 -20.64 -0.21
CA LEU A 124 -4.81 -21.13 1.11
C LEU A 124 -6.30 -21.40 1.25
N VAL A 125 -7.15 -20.72 0.46
CA VAL A 125 -8.62 -20.74 0.61
C VAL A 125 -9.31 -21.60 -0.45
N LEU A 126 -8.73 -21.72 -1.65
CA LEU A 126 -9.36 -22.33 -2.82
C LEU A 126 -8.73 -23.67 -3.24
N LEU A 127 -7.63 -24.07 -2.61
CA LEU A 127 -6.85 -25.27 -2.90
C LEU A 127 -6.96 -26.23 -1.72
#